data_AF-A0AAC9UGF9-F1
#
_entry.id   AF-A0AAC9UGF9-F1
#
_cell.length_a   1.000
_cell.length_b   1.000
_cell.length_c   1.000
_cell.angle_alpha   90.00
_cell.angle_beta   90.00
_cell.angle_gamma   90.00
#
_symmetry.space_group_name_H-M   'P 1'
#
loop_
_entity.id
_entity.type
_entity.pdbx_description
1 polymer ?
#
loop_
_entity_poly.entity_id
_entity_poly.type
_entity_poly.pdbx_seq_one_letter_code
_entity_poly.pdbx_strand_id
1 'polypeptide(L)'
;MKLCIVGFLFAFSACFSSLALAQTTQEYSAVQNVSADAAGHIKVETLTNIEPNNSYDRHIHSYWENRYVTEGRDNLANKGITSVSTELNYENFIIIPWFAKGINTDYSEVNLNIIYATVLSKNLELLSGYSAIASREESSNAYDNEVSLELIYSFAQQVQLISSLYYSFDDKVLF
;
A
#
# COMPACT_ATOMS: atom_id res chain seq x y z
N MET A 1 -33.69 7.35 36.35
CA MET A 1 -32.35 7.77 35.90
C MET A 1 -32.28 7.59 34.39
N LYS A 2 -32.10 8.67 33.63
CA LYS A 2 -31.96 8.64 32.17
C LYS A 2 -30.54 8.17 31.83
N LEU A 3 -30.43 7.11 31.05
CA LEU A 3 -29.18 6.59 30.52
C LEU A 3 -28.84 7.41 29.27
N CYS A 4 -27.92 8.37 29.39
CA CYS A 4 -27.33 9.05 28.23
C CYS A 4 -26.29 8.13 27.61
N ILE A 5 -26.61 7.53 26.46
CA ILE A 5 -25.62 6.92 25.58
C ILE A 5 -25.02 8.06 24.78
N VAL A 6 -23.82 8.50 25.17
CA VAL A 6 -22.98 9.37 24.34
C VAL A 6 -22.38 8.47 23.25
N GLY A 7 -22.97 8.51 22.06
CA GLY A 7 -22.38 7.89 20.89
C GLY A 7 -21.13 8.67 20.48
N PHE A 8 -19.95 8.08 20.69
CA PHE A 8 -18.75 8.49 19.99
C PHE A 8 -18.90 8.08 18.52
N LEU A 9 -19.06 9.06 17.62
CA LEU A 9 -18.83 8.85 16.19
C LEU A 9 -17.33 8.62 16.03
N PHE A 10 -16.92 7.36 15.89
CA PHE A 10 -15.67 7.05 15.19
C PHE A 10 -15.98 7.22 13.70
N ALA A 11 -15.28 8.11 13.02
CA ALA A 11 -15.30 8.16 11.57
C ALA A 11 -14.62 6.88 11.08
N PHE A 12 -15.43 5.91 10.65
CA PHE A 12 -14.93 4.65 10.10
C PHE A 12 -14.83 4.79 8.58
N SER A 13 -13.61 4.73 8.04
CA SER A 13 -13.38 4.58 6.60
C SER A 13 -12.90 3.16 6.35
N ALA A 14 -13.81 2.29 5.92
CA ALA A 14 -13.48 0.95 5.43
C ALA A 14 -13.77 0.93 3.93
N CYS A 15 -12.74 0.69 3.11
CA CYS A 15 -12.89 0.59 1.67
C CYS A 15 -12.86 -0.87 1.24
N PHE A 16 -13.84 -1.27 0.45
CA PHE A 16 -13.92 -2.60 -0.16
C PHE A 16 -13.84 -2.43 -1.67
N SER A 17 -12.89 -3.11 -2.30
CA SER A 17 -12.77 -3.13 -3.76
C SER A 17 -12.58 -4.56 -4.26
N SER A 18 -13.10 -4.81 -5.47
CA SER A 18 -12.91 -6.08 -6.17
C SER A 18 -12.51 -5.80 -7.61
N LEU A 19 -11.44 -6.46 -8.08
CA LEU A 19 -10.94 -6.32 -9.46
C LEU A 19 -10.79 -7.69 -10.11
N ALA A 20 -11.15 -7.79 -11.38
CA ALA A 20 -10.92 -8.96 -12.22
C ALA A 20 -9.87 -8.65 -13.29
N LEU A 21 -8.78 -9.42 -13.35
CA LEU A 21 -7.76 -9.32 -14.39
C LEU A 21 -7.77 -10.54 -15.31
N ALA A 22 -7.54 -10.31 -16.61
CA ALA A 22 -7.35 -11.34 -17.63
C ALA A 22 -5.92 -11.26 -18.22
N GLN A 23 -5.17 -12.37 -18.28
CA GLN A 23 -3.77 -12.42 -18.75
C GLN A 23 -3.53 -13.53 -19.80
N THR A 24 -2.49 -13.39 -20.63
CA THR A 24 -2.15 -14.37 -21.69
C THR A 24 -0.97 -15.26 -21.29
N THR A 25 -1.21 -16.57 -21.25
CA THR A 25 -0.27 -17.72 -21.18
C THR A 25 1.17 -17.46 -20.68
N GLN A 26 1.38 -17.59 -19.37
CA GLN A 26 2.67 -17.98 -18.75
C GLN A 26 2.43 -18.97 -17.60
N GLU A 27 3.41 -19.84 -17.31
CA GLU A 27 3.35 -20.78 -16.19
C GLU A 27 3.22 -20.03 -14.86
N TYR A 28 2.25 -20.46 -14.05
CA TYR A 28 1.86 -19.85 -12.78
C TYR A 28 2.78 -20.36 -11.65
N SER A 29 3.71 -19.52 -11.21
CA SER A 29 4.37 -19.64 -9.91
C SER A 29 3.95 -18.45 -9.06
N ALA A 30 3.26 -18.72 -7.96
CA ALA A 30 2.65 -17.71 -7.11
C ALA A 30 3.66 -17.13 -6.11
N VAL A 31 4.18 -15.93 -6.41
CA VAL A 31 4.24 -14.74 -5.52
C VAL A 31 4.27 -13.52 -6.45
N GLN A 32 3.41 -12.52 -6.19
CA GLN A 32 3.30 -11.28 -6.96
C GLN A 32 4.52 -10.38 -6.76
N ASN A 33 4.94 -9.66 -7.81
CA ASN A 33 5.81 -8.50 -7.62
C ASN A 33 4.96 -7.38 -7.01
N VAL A 34 5.41 -6.81 -5.91
CA VAL A 34 4.67 -5.80 -5.16
C VAL A 34 5.53 -4.55 -5.06
N SER A 35 5.27 -3.58 -5.92
CA SER A 35 6.01 -2.33 -5.95
C SER A 35 5.35 -1.27 -5.07
N ALA A 36 6.12 -0.25 -4.69
CA ALA A 36 5.55 1.02 -4.26
C ALA A 36 5.50 1.99 -5.44
N ASP A 37 4.37 2.67 -5.60
CA ASP A 37 4.28 3.76 -6.56
C ASP A 37 4.95 5.05 -6.04
N ALA A 38 4.86 6.10 -6.85
CA ALA A 38 5.47 7.38 -6.54
C ALA A 38 4.93 8.00 -5.25
N ALA A 39 3.74 7.59 -4.77
CA ALA A 39 3.12 7.99 -3.52
C ALA A 39 3.32 6.99 -2.36
N GLY A 40 4.12 5.94 -2.57
CA GLY A 40 4.36 4.92 -1.55
C GLY A 40 3.20 3.94 -1.40
N HIS A 41 2.20 3.98 -2.26
CA HIS A 41 1.11 3.01 -2.25
C HIS A 41 1.58 1.69 -2.86
N ILE A 42 1.10 0.61 -2.25
CA ILE A 42 1.31 -0.74 -2.74
C ILE A 42 0.63 -0.89 -4.10
N LYS A 43 1.40 -1.22 -5.13
CA LYS A 43 0.90 -1.66 -6.42
C LYS A 43 1.27 -3.11 -6.66
N VAL A 44 0.24 -3.91 -6.88
CA VAL A 44 0.39 -5.26 -7.41
C VAL A 44 0.66 -5.14 -8.90
N GLU A 45 1.93 -5.07 -9.28
CA GLU A 45 2.35 -5.05 -10.68
C GLU A 45 2.48 -6.50 -11.17
N THR A 46 1.41 -7.04 -11.76
CA THR A 46 1.38 -8.24 -12.62
C THR A 46 2.45 -9.32 -12.37
N LEU A 47 1.96 -10.48 -11.91
CA LEU A 47 2.63 -11.78 -11.77
C LEU A 47 3.62 -12.10 -12.89
N THR A 48 4.91 -11.91 -12.63
CA THR A 48 5.96 -12.64 -13.34
C THR A 48 6.64 -13.57 -12.37
N ASN A 49 7.06 -14.74 -12.87
CA ASN A 49 7.69 -15.81 -12.11
C ASN A 49 8.80 -15.27 -11.21
N ILE A 50 8.53 -15.14 -9.92
CA ILE A 50 9.58 -15.23 -8.91
C ILE A 50 9.79 -16.74 -8.74
N GLU A 51 10.83 -17.27 -9.37
CA GLU A 51 11.31 -18.60 -8.98
C GLU A 51 11.60 -18.57 -7.48
N PRO A 52 11.18 -19.59 -6.70
CA PRO A 52 11.29 -19.61 -5.24
C PRO A 52 12.73 -19.81 -4.74
N ASN A 53 13.73 -19.21 -5.38
CA ASN A 53 15.14 -19.54 -5.15
C ASN A 53 16.08 -18.34 -4.95
N ASN A 54 15.55 -17.15 -4.69
CA ASN A 54 16.34 -16.10 -4.05
C ASN A 54 15.66 -15.72 -2.75
N SER A 55 16.24 -16.15 -1.62
CA SER A 55 15.74 -15.83 -0.28
C SER A 55 15.71 -14.32 -0.01
N TYR A 56 16.34 -13.51 -0.86
CA TYR A 56 16.42 -12.07 -0.74
C TYR A 56 16.45 -11.43 -2.14
N ASP A 57 15.55 -10.49 -2.38
CA ASP A 57 15.52 -9.65 -3.57
C ASP A 57 15.30 -8.17 -3.18
N ARG A 58 15.88 -7.25 -3.95
CA ARG A 58 15.84 -5.82 -3.65
C ARG A 58 15.75 -4.96 -4.89
N HIS A 59 14.76 -4.07 -4.87
CA HIS A 59 14.54 -3.06 -5.90
C HIS A 59 14.58 -1.67 -5.28
N ILE A 60 15.12 -0.70 -6.00
CA ILE A 60 15.18 0.70 -5.54
C ILE A 60 14.60 1.55 -6.65
N HIS A 61 13.62 2.39 -6.30
CA HIS A 61 12.97 3.29 -7.22
C HIS A 61 13.13 4.72 -6.74
N SER A 62 13.23 5.65 -7.68
CA SER A 62 13.28 7.08 -7.38
C SER A 62 12.35 7.80 -8.34
N TYR A 63 11.58 8.72 -7.80
CA TYR A 63 10.56 9.44 -8.56
C TYR A 63 10.72 10.94 -8.39
N TRP A 64 10.30 11.64 -9.44
CA TRP A 64 10.05 13.06 -9.43
C TRP A 64 8.70 13.29 -10.07
N GLU A 65 7.82 13.96 -9.33
CA GLU A 65 6.51 14.35 -9.82
C GLU A 65 6.36 15.85 -9.68
N ASN A 66 5.69 16.48 -10.65
CA ASN A 66 5.39 17.91 -10.63
C ASN A 66 4.17 18.26 -9.79
N ARG A 67 3.43 17.25 -9.33
CA ARG A 67 2.24 17.37 -8.49
C ARG A 67 2.08 16.10 -7.66
N TYR A 68 1.69 16.24 -6.39
CA TYR A 68 1.49 15.12 -5.48
C TYR A 68 0.04 15.07 -5.00
N VAL A 69 -0.69 14.03 -5.42
CA VAL A 69 -2.11 13.84 -5.10
C VAL A 69 -2.29 12.50 -4.40
N THR A 70 -2.73 12.51 -3.14
CA THR A 70 -3.16 11.32 -2.42
C THR A 70 -4.56 11.54 -1.85
N GLU A 71 -5.33 10.46 -1.69
CA GLU A 71 -6.70 10.51 -1.13
C GLU A 71 -7.65 11.49 -1.86
N GLY A 72 -7.37 11.79 -3.13
CA GLY A 72 -8.14 12.76 -3.93
C GLY A 72 -7.82 14.23 -3.65
N ARG A 73 -6.79 14.54 -2.83
CA ARG A 73 -6.33 15.89 -2.53
C ARG A 73 -4.93 16.14 -3.08
N ASP A 74 -4.72 17.30 -3.68
CA ASP A 74 -3.38 17.79 -3.98
C ASP A 74 -2.72 18.29 -2.69
N ASN A 75 -1.75 17.54 -2.20
CA ASN A 75 -1.08 17.84 -0.94
C ASN A 75 -0.07 18.98 -1.07
N LEU A 76 0.35 19.35 -2.30
CA LEU A 76 1.44 20.29 -2.54
C LEU A 76 1.04 21.51 -3.39
N ALA A 77 -0.25 21.73 -3.63
CA ALA A 77 -0.78 22.86 -4.39
C ALA A 77 -0.05 23.07 -5.75
N ASN A 78 0.07 22.00 -6.54
CA ASN A 78 0.82 21.95 -7.80
C ASN A 78 2.35 22.16 -7.67
N LYS A 79 2.92 21.99 -6.48
CA LYS A 79 4.37 21.89 -6.32
C LYS A 79 4.81 20.43 -6.45
N GLY A 80 6.06 20.26 -6.86
CA GLY A 80 6.63 18.94 -7.08
C GLY A 80 7.07 18.24 -5.80
N ILE A 81 7.27 16.93 -5.92
CA ILE A 81 7.81 16.06 -4.88
C ILE A 81 8.93 15.22 -5.50
N THR A 82 9.91 14.86 -4.67
CA THR A 82 10.86 13.80 -5.00
C THR A 82 10.75 12.71 -3.96
N SER A 83 10.81 11.47 -4.40
CA SER A 83 10.70 10.32 -3.52
C SER A 83 11.67 9.21 -3.88
N VAL A 84 11.97 8.37 -2.91
CA VAL A 84 12.74 7.14 -3.06
C VAL A 84 12.02 6.03 -2.31
N SER A 85 11.90 4.87 -2.95
CA SER A 85 11.43 3.64 -2.30
C SER A 85 12.45 2.53 -2.48
N THR A 86 12.44 1.61 -1.53
CA THR A 86 13.16 0.35 -1.65
C THR A 86 12.18 -0.78 -1.35
N GLU A 87 12.10 -1.76 -2.22
CA GLU A 87 11.36 -3.00 -2.01
C GLU A 87 12.34 -4.06 -1.54
N LEU A 88 12.07 -4.66 -0.39
CA LEU A 88 12.87 -5.73 0.21
C LEU A 88 11.99 -6.97 0.33
N ASN A 89 12.27 -7.98 -0.50
CA ASN A 89 11.58 -9.26 -0.47
C ASN A 89 12.43 -10.27 0.30
N TYR A 90 11.87 -10.87 1.35
CA TYR A 90 12.52 -11.93 2.13
C TYR A 90 11.49 -12.97 2.54
N GLU A 91 11.63 -14.19 2.01
CA GLU A 91 10.67 -15.28 2.21
C GLU A 91 9.23 -14.84 1.87
N ASN A 92 8.33 -14.87 2.85
CA ASN A 92 6.93 -14.44 2.72
C ASN A 92 6.71 -12.97 3.06
N PHE A 93 7.76 -12.20 3.32
CA PHE A 93 7.66 -10.79 3.72
C PHE A 93 8.15 -9.87 2.61
N ILE A 94 7.40 -8.78 2.45
CA ILE A 94 7.75 -7.66 1.56
C ILE A 94 7.75 -6.41 2.43
N ILE A 95 8.88 -5.71 2.47
CA ILE A 95 9.05 -4.48 3.26
C ILE A 95 9.38 -3.36 2.30
N ILE A 96 8.57 -2.30 2.32
CA ILE A 96 8.67 -1.19 1.38
C ILE A 96 8.72 0.14 2.15
N PRO A 97 9.91 0.56 2.62
CA PRO A 97 10.11 1.94 3.02
C PRO A 97 10.07 2.87 1.80
N TRP A 98 9.34 3.96 1.95
CA TRP A 98 9.26 5.06 0.99
C TRP A 98 9.46 6.38 1.75
N PHE A 99 10.25 7.27 1.15
CA PHE A 99 10.57 8.58 1.70
C PHE A 99 10.36 9.63 0.63
N ALA A 100 9.78 10.77 1.00
CA ALA A 100 9.59 11.86 0.09
C ALA A 100 9.79 13.24 0.71
N LYS A 101 10.13 14.18 -0.16
CA LYS A 101 10.31 15.59 0.18
C LYS A 101 9.70 16.47 -0.90
N GLY A 102 8.94 17.46 -0.45
CA GLY A 102 8.40 18.47 -1.35
C GLY A 102 9.48 19.43 -1.85
N ILE A 103 9.31 19.90 -3.09
CA ILE A 103 10.20 20.88 -3.72
C ILE A 103 9.67 22.27 -3.42
N ASN A 104 10.49 23.11 -2.78
CA ASN A 104 10.11 24.46 -2.34
C ASN A 104 8.88 24.47 -1.40
N THR A 105 8.80 23.46 -0.53
CA THR A 105 7.87 23.34 0.60
C THR A 105 8.59 22.74 1.79
N ASP A 106 8.00 22.87 2.99
CA ASP A 106 8.44 22.16 4.19
C ASP A 106 7.87 20.74 4.31
N TYR A 107 7.26 20.23 3.23
CA TYR A 107 6.65 18.90 3.18
C TYR A 107 7.69 17.79 3.23
N SER A 108 7.47 16.82 4.09
CA SER A 108 8.17 15.54 4.06
C SER A 108 7.24 14.43 4.49
N GLU A 109 7.41 13.25 3.92
CA GLU A 109 6.62 12.08 4.29
C GLU A 109 7.47 10.82 4.31
N VAL A 110 7.13 9.93 5.23
CA VAL A 110 7.64 8.57 5.30
C VAL A 110 6.45 7.64 5.29
N ASN A 111 6.49 6.64 4.43
CA ASN A 111 5.55 5.54 4.41
C ASN A 111 6.33 4.23 4.55
N LEU A 112 5.99 3.42 5.56
CA LEU A 112 6.53 2.09 5.73
C LEU A 112 5.42 1.07 5.53
N ASN A 113 5.52 0.29 4.45
CA ASN A 113 4.64 -0.84 4.20
C ASN A 113 5.34 -2.15 4.58
N ILE A 114 4.63 -3.02 5.30
CA ILE A 114 5.06 -4.39 5.59
C ILE A 114 3.93 -5.32 5.17
N ILE A 115 4.23 -6.28 4.31
CA ILE A 115 3.26 -7.22 3.75
C ILE A 115 3.75 -8.63 4.03
N TYR A 116 2.83 -9.48 4.46
CA TYR A 116 3.02 -10.92 4.55
C TYR A 116 2.15 -11.61 3.49
N ALA A 117 2.77 -12.42 2.64
CA ALA A 117 2.10 -13.13 1.56
C ALA A 117 2.15 -14.64 1.80
N THR A 118 0.99 -15.31 1.78
CA THR A 118 0.89 -16.76 1.97
C THR A 118 -0.10 -17.41 1.00
N VAL A 119 0.18 -18.65 0.64
CA VAL A 119 -0.73 -19.50 -0.13
C VAL A 119 -1.62 -20.28 0.85
N LEU A 120 -2.94 -20.04 0.80
CA LEU A 120 -3.91 -20.74 1.64
C LEU A 120 -4.35 -22.08 1.00
N SER A 121 -4.42 -22.12 -0.33
CA SER A 121 -4.68 -23.34 -1.11
C SER A 121 -4.15 -23.20 -2.54
N LYS A 122 -4.26 -24.24 -3.36
CA LYS A 122 -3.76 -24.26 -4.75
C LYS A 122 -4.14 -23.03 -5.59
N ASN A 123 -5.31 -22.43 -5.33
CA ASN A 123 -5.87 -21.33 -6.11
C ASN A 123 -6.18 -20.09 -5.27
N LEU A 124 -5.75 -20.05 -4.00
CA LEU A 124 -6.09 -18.98 -3.07
C LEU A 124 -4.85 -18.49 -2.34
N GLU A 125 -4.56 -17.21 -2.52
CA GLU A 125 -3.49 -16.48 -1.84
C GLU A 125 -4.09 -15.43 -0.92
N LEU A 126 -3.35 -15.12 0.14
CA LEU A 126 -3.67 -14.09 1.11
C LEU A 126 -2.46 -13.18 1.28
N LEU A 127 -2.67 -11.88 1.14
CA LEU A 127 -1.74 -10.85 1.54
C LEU A 127 -2.35 -10.12 2.74
N SER A 128 -1.56 -9.95 3.80
CA SER A 128 -1.90 -9.10 4.93
C SER A 128 -0.84 -8.01 5.07
N GLY A 129 -1.26 -6.76 5.07
CA GLY A 129 -0.37 -5.61 5.12
C GLY A 129 -0.59 -4.74 6.35
N TYR A 130 0.46 -4.02 6.71
CA TYR A 130 0.43 -2.89 7.62
C TYR A 130 1.21 -1.73 7.00
N SER A 131 0.63 -0.54 7.01
CA SER A 131 1.23 0.68 6.51
C SER A 131 1.27 1.70 7.64
N ALA A 132 2.43 2.31 7.86
CA ALA A 132 2.59 3.42 8.79
C ALA A 132 3.05 4.64 8.02
N ILE A 133 2.26 5.72 8.10
CA ILE A 133 2.47 6.96 7.35
C ILE A 133 2.70 8.08 8.36
N ALA A 134 3.76 8.86 8.13
CA ALA A 134 4.03 10.07 8.88
C ALA A 134 4.39 11.18 7.91
N SER A 135 3.58 12.23 7.88
CA SER A 135 3.83 13.43 7.10
C SER A 135 4.00 14.66 8.00
N ARG A 136 4.81 15.59 7.52
CA ARG A 136 5.08 16.88 8.15
C ARG A 136 4.90 17.98 7.13
N GLU A 137 4.21 19.03 7.55
CA GLU A 137 4.06 20.30 6.84
C GLU A 137 4.43 21.47 7.77
N GLU A 138 4.41 22.71 7.27
CA GLU A 138 4.89 23.89 8.02
C GLU A 138 4.31 24.01 9.44
N SER A 139 3.03 23.68 9.61
CA SER A 139 2.28 23.92 10.85
C SER A 139 1.65 22.68 11.46
N SER A 140 1.82 21.50 10.85
CA SER A 140 1.16 20.28 11.29
C SER A 140 2.02 19.05 11.02
N ASN A 141 1.80 18.03 11.85
CA ASN A 141 2.21 16.66 11.56
C ASN A 141 0.94 15.83 11.45
N ALA A 142 0.94 14.88 10.53
CA ALA A 142 -0.09 13.85 10.43
C ALA A 142 0.55 12.48 10.57
N TYR A 143 -0.17 11.61 11.26
CA TYR A 143 0.15 10.20 11.39
C TYR A 143 -1.10 9.43 11.00
N ASP A 144 -0.90 8.41 10.19
CA ASP A 144 -1.93 7.45 9.82
C ASP A 144 -1.34 6.05 9.81
N ASN A 145 -2.17 5.08 10.18
CA ASN A 145 -1.82 3.68 10.18
C ASN A 145 -2.92 2.91 9.48
N GLU A 146 -2.54 2.01 8.57
CA GLU A 146 -3.48 1.21 7.83
C GLU A 146 -3.15 -0.27 7.99
N VAL A 147 -4.18 -1.10 8.08
CA VAL A 147 -4.06 -2.54 7.86
C VAL A 147 -4.81 -2.92 6.59
N SER A 148 -4.20 -3.80 5.83
CA SER A 148 -4.77 -4.31 4.59
C SER A 148 -4.89 -5.83 4.61
N LEU A 149 -5.91 -6.32 3.92
CA LEU A 149 -6.12 -7.74 3.68
C LEU A 149 -6.56 -7.91 2.23
N GLU A 150 -5.79 -8.67 1.45
CA GLU A 150 -6.11 -8.96 0.06
C GLU A 150 -6.20 -10.47 -0.15
N LEU A 151 -7.34 -10.92 -0.67
CA LEU A 151 -7.59 -12.30 -1.07
C LEU A 151 -7.54 -12.39 -2.58
N ILE A 152 -6.73 -13.31 -3.08
CA ILE A 152 -6.49 -13.47 -4.51
C ILE A 152 -6.87 -14.89 -4.88
N TYR A 153 -7.93 -15.01 -5.66
CA TYR A 153 -8.41 -16.30 -6.16
C TYR A 153 -8.16 -16.45 -7.66
N SER A 154 -7.38 -17.46 -8.02
CA SER A 154 -7.02 -17.78 -9.40
C SER A 154 -8.00 -18.82 -9.97
N PHE A 155 -8.99 -18.39 -10.76
CA PHE A 155 -9.96 -19.29 -11.42
C PHE A 155 -9.30 -20.15 -12.50
N ALA A 156 -8.42 -19.53 -13.28
CA ALA A 156 -7.60 -20.13 -14.32
C ALA A 156 -6.27 -19.38 -14.34
N GLN A 157 -5.27 -19.91 -15.05
CA GLN A 157 -3.98 -19.22 -15.22
C GLN A 157 -4.13 -17.79 -15.78
N GLN A 158 -5.24 -17.53 -16.47
CA GLN A 158 -5.52 -16.24 -17.08
C GLN A 158 -6.41 -15.33 -16.23
N VAL A 159 -7.15 -15.83 -15.24
CA VAL A 159 -8.23 -15.04 -14.60
C VAL A 159 -8.10 -15.08 -13.09
N GLN A 160 -7.96 -13.91 -12.49
CA GLN A 160 -7.92 -13.71 -11.05
C GLN A 160 -9.03 -12.79 -10.57
N LEU A 161 -9.56 -13.12 -9.40
CA LEU A 161 -10.40 -12.23 -8.61
C LEU A 161 -9.58 -11.79 -7.40
N ILE A 162 -9.42 -10.48 -7.27
CA ILE A 162 -8.77 -9.84 -6.12
C ILE A 162 -9.87 -9.17 -5.31
N SER A 163 -9.92 -9.46 -4.02
CA SER A 163 -10.79 -8.81 -3.05
C SER A 163 -9.93 -8.17 -1.98
N SER A 164 -10.02 -6.85 -1.84
CA SER A 164 -9.16 -6.09 -0.92
C SER A 164 -10.00 -5.37 0.13
N LEU A 165 -9.55 -5.43 1.38
CA LEU A 165 -10.06 -4.70 2.52
C LEU A 165 -8.94 -3.83 3.08
N TYR A 166 -9.25 -2.56 3.29
CA TYR A 166 -8.35 -1.60 3.91
C TYR A 166 -9.04 -0.93 5.10
N TYR A 167 -8.30 -0.78 6.19
CA TYR A 167 -8.77 -0.12 7.41
C TYR A 167 -7.69 0.81 7.95
N SER A 168 -7.95 2.11 7.88
CA SER A 168 -7.11 3.15 8.47
C SER A 168 -7.57 3.47 9.90
N PHE A 169 -6.61 3.76 10.77
CA PHE A 169 -6.80 4.10 12.18
C PHE A 169 -5.69 5.03 12.68
N ASP A 170 -6.02 5.79 13.73
CA ASP A 170 -5.15 6.80 14.32
C ASP A 170 -4.84 8.03 13.43
N ASP A 171 -5.73 8.37 12.48
CA ASP A 171 -5.79 9.67 11.81
C ASP A 171 -5.78 10.84 12.81
N LYS A 172 -4.59 11.35 13.13
CA LYS A 172 -4.41 12.49 14.03
C LYS A 172 -3.80 13.63 13.25
N VAL A 173 -4.68 14.49 12.73
CA VAL A 173 -4.29 15.86 12.37
C VAL A 173 -4.13 16.63 13.68
N LEU A 174 -2.89 16.83 14.11
CA LEU A 174 -2.60 17.72 15.24
C LEU A 174 -2.71 19.16 14.73
N PHE A 175 -3.81 19.84 15.10
CA PHE A 175 -4.04 21.27 14.89
C PHE A 175 -3.35 22.12 15.97
#